data_AF-A0A378BA92-F1
#
_entry.id   AF-A0A378BA92-F1
#
_cell.length_a   1.000
_cell.length_b   1.000
_cell.length_c   1.000
_cell.angle_alpha   90.00
_cell.angle_beta   90.00
_cell.angle_gamma   90.00
#
_symmetry.space_group_name_H-M   'P 1'
#
loop_
_entity.id
_entity.type
_entity.pdbx_description
1 polymer ?
#
loop_
_entity_poly.entity_id
_entity_poly.type
_entity_poly.pdbx_seq_one_letter_code
_entity_poly.pdbx_strand_id
1 'polypeptide(L)'
;MSIKRAGERHAGIVGNNFSSYVRDYDFSVLLLEHNKDQSRFSVPENFGELHGNIFKDFVQSSAWRANFSKAPVICLSVSSKDVYHRTGNEHPVLGIEYAQEGVSLTERYFSKMGLQVRYFMPKNSVAPLAFYFTGDLLSDYTSLELIATISTMETFQKIYRPEIYNANSPAGQYYQPNLSHLDHSLTKIVYDREERSLLAIEQGKFTQQHFINPHKTLLEQWSANFALC
;
A
#
# COMPACT_ATOMS: atom_id res chain seq x y z
N MET A 1 4.75 17.57 -3.61
CA MET A 1 3.84 18.57 -3.00
C MET A 1 4.63 19.34 -1.95
N SER A 2 4.58 20.67 -1.85
CA SER A 2 5.33 21.41 -0.81
C SER A 2 4.41 22.21 0.09
N ILE A 3 4.63 22.13 1.40
CA ILE A 3 3.78 22.77 2.41
C ILE A 3 4.46 24.09 2.81
N LYS A 4 3.70 25.20 2.80
CA LYS A 4 4.18 26.51 3.26
C LYS A 4 3.70 26.76 4.69
N ARG A 5 4.63 26.97 5.63
CA ARG A 5 4.35 27.55 6.95
C ARG A 5 5.35 28.68 7.17
N ALA A 6 4.88 29.87 7.54
CA ALA A 6 5.72 31.06 7.76
C ALA A 6 6.63 31.49 6.57
N GLY A 7 6.31 31.08 5.34
CA GLY A 7 7.12 31.39 4.14
C GLY A 7 8.19 30.34 3.81
N GLU A 8 8.43 29.37 4.68
CA GLU A 8 9.33 28.24 4.43
C GLU A 8 8.65 27.17 3.58
N ARG A 9 9.38 26.59 2.62
CA ARG A 9 8.91 25.53 1.74
C ARG A 9 9.43 24.19 2.25
N HIS A 10 8.56 23.34 2.78
CA HIS A 10 8.93 21.97 3.16
C HIS A 10 8.69 21.00 2.00
N ALA A 11 9.62 20.07 1.78
CA ALA A 11 9.38 18.93 0.91
C ALA A 11 8.28 18.06 1.53
N GLY A 12 7.24 17.75 0.76
CA GLY A 12 6.20 16.82 1.20
C GLY A 12 6.65 15.38 1.05
N ILE A 13 5.94 14.48 1.71
CA ILE A 13 6.21 13.05 1.61
C ILE A 13 5.96 12.54 0.19
N VAL A 14 6.81 11.62 -0.26
CA VAL A 14 6.74 11.03 -1.59
C VAL A 14 5.93 9.74 -1.52
N GLY A 15 4.87 9.66 -2.33
CA GLY A 15 4.23 8.39 -2.67
C GLY A 15 4.81 7.85 -3.97
N ASN A 16 4.65 6.55 -4.24
CA ASN A 16 5.02 5.96 -5.53
C ASN A 16 3.77 5.47 -6.27
N ASN A 17 3.32 6.26 -7.26
CA ASN A 17 2.18 5.91 -8.11
C ASN A 17 2.58 5.16 -9.40
N PHE A 18 3.85 5.20 -9.82
CA PHE A 18 4.28 4.49 -11.05
C PHE A 18 4.17 2.96 -10.88
N SER A 19 4.20 2.52 -9.62
CA SER A 19 4.02 1.17 -9.11
C SER A 19 2.61 0.56 -9.33
N SER A 20 1.58 1.35 -9.68
CA SER A 20 0.21 0.83 -9.73
C SER A 20 -0.09 -0.08 -10.93
N TYR A 21 0.56 0.14 -12.08
CA TYR A 21 0.25 -0.61 -13.32
C TYR A 21 0.70 -2.06 -13.25
N VAL A 22 1.97 -2.31 -12.91
CA VAL A 22 2.51 -3.67 -12.76
C VAL A 22 1.84 -4.39 -11.59
N ARG A 23 1.52 -3.68 -10.51
CA ARG A 23 0.73 -4.26 -9.41
C ARG A 23 -0.65 -4.70 -9.85
N ASP A 24 -1.38 -3.86 -10.59
CA ASP A 24 -2.72 -4.22 -11.06
C ASP A 24 -2.65 -5.35 -12.10
N TYR A 25 -1.61 -5.42 -12.93
CA TYR A 25 -1.33 -6.61 -13.74
C TYR A 25 -1.14 -7.87 -12.88
N ASP A 26 -0.25 -7.81 -11.89
CA ASP A 26 0.06 -8.96 -11.04
C ASP A 26 -1.21 -9.46 -10.32
N PHE A 27 -1.92 -8.58 -9.62
CA PHE A 27 -3.08 -8.98 -8.81
C PHE A 27 -4.35 -9.23 -9.62
N SER A 28 -4.63 -8.43 -10.65
CA SER A 28 -5.91 -8.47 -11.39
C SER A 28 -5.83 -9.25 -12.70
N VAL A 29 -4.66 -9.72 -13.13
CA VAL A 29 -4.51 -10.58 -14.30
C VAL A 29 -3.72 -11.83 -13.97
N LEU A 30 -2.43 -11.71 -13.61
CA LEU A 30 -1.55 -12.85 -13.44
C LEU A 30 -2.01 -13.80 -12.33
N LEU A 31 -2.35 -13.27 -11.15
CA LEU A 31 -2.79 -14.08 -10.01
C LEU A 31 -4.15 -14.74 -10.28
N LEU A 32 -5.07 -14.02 -10.93
CA LEU A 32 -6.39 -14.57 -11.27
C LEU A 32 -6.29 -15.67 -12.32
N GLU A 33 -5.55 -15.45 -13.40
CA GLU A 33 -5.34 -16.46 -14.45
C GLU A 33 -4.55 -17.68 -13.91
N HIS A 34 -3.56 -17.47 -13.04
CA HIS A 34 -2.84 -18.57 -12.40
C HIS A 34 -3.78 -19.49 -11.61
N ASN A 35 -4.71 -18.92 -10.86
CA ASN A 35 -5.65 -19.68 -10.03
C ASN A 35 -6.90 -20.15 -10.78
N LYS A 36 -7.04 -19.78 -12.06
CA LYS A 36 -8.15 -20.21 -12.89
C LYS A 36 -8.12 -21.73 -13.02
N ASP A 37 -9.26 -22.36 -12.77
CA ASP A 37 -9.45 -23.81 -12.80
C ASP A 37 -8.60 -24.60 -11.77
N GLN A 38 -7.93 -23.94 -10.81
CA GLN A 38 -7.26 -24.61 -9.71
C GLN A 38 -8.22 -24.89 -8.55
N SER A 39 -8.12 -26.09 -7.96
CA SER A 39 -8.94 -26.48 -6.81
C SER A 39 -8.50 -25.84 -5.49
N ARG A 40 -7.28 -25.30 -5.44
CA ARG A 40 -6.70 -24.63 -4.27
C ARG A 40 -5.96 -23.38 -4.70
N PHE A 41 -6.07 -22.34 -3.88
CA PHE A 41 -5.34 -21.10 -4.09
C PHE A 41 -3.83 -21.34 -4.00
N SER A 42 -3.08 -20.82 -4.97
CA SER A 42 -1.63 -20.77 -4.97
C SER A 42 -1.13 -19.45 -5.57
N VAL A 43 0.14 -19.13 -5.31
CA VAL A 43 0.77 -17.88 -5.77
C VAL A 43 1.80 -18.25 -6.84
N PRO A 44 1.88 -17.52 -7.97
CA PRO A 44 2.95 -17.70 -8.95
C PRO A 44 4.34 -17.60 -8.30
N GLU A 45 5.30 -18.39 -8.77
CA GLU A 45 6.63 -18.49 -8.16
C GLU A 45 7.34 -17.12 -8.02
N ASN A 46 7.31 -16.31 -9.08
CA ASN A 46 7.97 -15.00 -9.14
C ASN A 46 7.01 -13.83 -8.89
N PHE A 47 5.92 -14.06 -8.15
CA PHE A 47 4.88 -13.06 -7.93
C PHE A 47 5.44 -11.80 -7.24
N GLY A 48 5.33 -10.66 -7.91
CA GLY A 48 5.82 -9.36 -7.44
C GLY A 48 7.31 -9.11 -7.58
N GLU A 49 8.10 -10.06 -8.11
CA GLU A 49 9.56 -9.88 -8.23
C GLU A 49 9.95 -8.81 -9.25
N LEU A 50 9.38 -8.87 -10.45
CA LEU A 50 9.62 -7.87 -11.49
C LEU A 50 9.29 -6.46 -10.97
N HIS A 51 8.13 -6.32 -10.34
CA HIS A 51 7.70 -5.06 -9.78
C HIS A 51 8.61 -4.60 -8.63
N GLY A 52 9.00 -5.52 -7.74
CA GLY A 52 9.96 -5.28 -6.68
C GLY A 52 11.29 -4.74 -7.20
N ASN A 53 11.81 -5.34 -8.28
CA ASN A 53 13.06 -4.92 -8.90
C ASN A 53 12.92 -3.56 -9.59
N ILE A 54 11.83 -3.31 -10.33
CA ILE A 54 11.55 -1.98 -10.91
C ILE A 54 11.50 -0.91 -9.82
N PHE A 55 10.82 -1.19 -8.70
CA PHE A 55 10.75 -0.27 -7.58
C PHE A 55 12.14 0.04 -7.01
N LYS A 56 12.93 -0.99 -6.72
CA LYS A 56 14.27 -0.85 -6.14
C LYS A 56 15.20 -0.06 -7.06
N ASP A 57 15.23 -0.41 -8.34
CA ASP A 57 16.03 0.30 -9.34
C ASP A 57 15.62 1.79 -9.43
N PHE A 58 14.32 2.06 -9.46
CA PHE A 58 13.80 3.42 -9.52
C PHE A 58 14.20 4.26 -8.31
N VAL A 59 13.99 3.78 -7.08
CA VAL A 59 14.33 4.55 -5.86
C VAL A 59 15.84 4.68 -5.63
N GLN A 60 16.65 3.80 -6.24
CA GLN A 60 18.11 3.88 -6.20
C GLN A 60 18.70 4.73 -7.33
N SER A 61 17.93 5.03 -8.37
CA SER A 61 18.37 5.76 -9.57
C SER A 61 18.90 7.16 -9.26
N SER A 62 19.78 7.66 -10.15
CA SER A 62 20.25 9.05 -10.10
C SER A 62 19.10 10.05 -10.24
N ALA A 63 18.10 9.75 -11.05
CA ALA A 63 16.90 10.57 -11.23
C ALA A 63 16.12 10.71 -9.92
N TRP A 64 15.96 9.63 -9.15
CA TRP A 64 15.34 9.71 -7.83
C TRP A 64 16.18 10.57 -6.88
N ARG A 65 17.47 10.27 -6.74
CA ARG A 65 18.37 11.00 -5.81
C ARG A 65 18.51 12.49 -6.15
N ALA A 66 18.33 12.87 -7.41
CA ALA A 66 18.34 14.26 -7.85
C ALA A 66 17.09 15.04 -7.41
N ASN A 67 15.96 14.35 -7.16
CA ASN A 67 14.67 14.98 -6.86
C ASN A 67 14.18 14.72 -5.43
N PHE A 68 14.63 13.62 -4.81
CA PHE A 68 14.13 13.13 -3.52
C PHE A 68 15.29 12.66 -2.64
N SER A 69 15.25 13.04 -1.37
CA SER A 69 16.24 12.64 -0.36
C SER A 69 15.75 11.51 0.55
N LYS A 70 14.48 11.13 0.45
CA LYS A 70 13.84 10.12 1.30
C LYS A 70 13.17 9.05 0.46
N ALA A 71 13.05 7.85 1.02
CA ALA A 71 12.27 6.78 0.45
C ALA A 71 10.75 7.08 0.53
N PRO A 72 9.93 6.47 -0.34
CA PRO A 72 8.49 6.65 -0.27
C PRO A 72 7.88 5.85 0.89
N VAL A 73 6.76 6.35 1.43
CA VAL A 73 5.91 5.60 2.36
C VAL A 73 4.58 5.29 1.66
N ILE A 74 4.22 4.02 1.61
CA ILE A 74 2.94 3.58 1.04
C ILE A 74 1.99 3.29 2.20
N CYS A 75 0.86 4.00 2.25
CA CYS A 75 -0.16 3.79 3.26
C CYS A 75 -1.34 3.05 2.62
N LEU A 76 -1.84 2.00 3.27
CA LEU A 76 -2.97 1.20 2.79
C LEU A 76 -3.94 0.91 3.94
N SER A 77 -5.12 0.40 3.57
CA SER A 77 -6.00 -0.22 4.54
C SER A 77 -5.39 -1.50 5.10
N VAL A 78 -5.66 -1.80 6.37
CA VAL A 78 -5.54 -3.16 6.91
C VAL A 78 -6.47 -4.16 6.23
N SER A 79 -6.12 -5.44 6.31
CA SER A 79 -6.85 -6.56 5.71
C SER A 79 -7.97 -7.04 6.63
N SER A 80 -9.15 -7.35 6.08
CA SER A 80 -10.26 -7.92 6.86
C SER A 80 -10.07 -9.40 7.23
N LYS A 81 -9.00 -10.04 6.72
CA LYS A 81 -8.70 -11.45 6.99
C LYS A 81 -7.88 -11.65 8.27
N ASP A 82 -7.23 -10.59 8.73
CA ASP A 82 -6.23 -10.65 9.80
C ASP A 82 -6.76 -9.98 11.07
N VAL A 83 -6.27 -10.45 12.22
CA VAL A 83 -6.60 -9.87 13.53
C VAL A 83 -5.41 -9.04 14.00
N TYR A 84 -5.69 -7.79 14.34
CA TYR A 84 -4.72 -6.82 14.81
C TYR A 84 -4.86 -6.64 16.32
N HIS A 85 -3.75 -6.64 17.05
CA HIS A 85 -3.72 -6.40 18.49
C HIS A 85 -2.82 -5.19 18.82
N ARG A 86 -3.23 -4.38 19.79
CA ARG A 86 -2.41 -3.23 20.24
C ARG A 86 -1.13 -3.73 20.88
N THR A 87 0.01 -3.12 20.52
CA THR A 87 1.33 -3.48 21.07
C THR A 87 1.66 -2.74 22.36
N GLY A 88 0.91 -1.66 22.67
CA GLY A 88 1.20 -0.75 23.78
C GLY A 88 2.12 0.42 23.41
N ASN A 89 2.71 0.42 22.22
CA ASN A 89 3.43 1.57 21.70
C ASN A 89 2.47 2.64 21.15
N GLU A 90 2.76 3.91 21.42
CA GLU A 90 1.99 5.06 20.93
C GLU A 90 2.93 6.13 20.39
N HIS A 91 2.78 6.44 19.11
CA HIS A 91 3.52 7.49 18.44
C HIS A 91 2.70 8.79 18.42
N PRO A 92 3.29 9.98 18.70
CA PRO A 92 2.53 11.23 18.81
C PRO A 92 1.75 11.63 17.56
N VAL A 93 2.16 11.15 16.38
CA VAL A 93 1.49 11.42 15.10
C VAL A 93 0.74 10.22 14.55
N LEU A 94 1.36 9.04 14.61
CA LEU A 94 0.79 7.83 14.01
C LEU A 94 -0.27 7.19 14.92
N GLY A 95 -0.26 7.54 16.21
CA GLY A 95 -1.18 7.02 17.22
C GLY A 95 -0.76 5.64 17.73
N ILE A 96 -1.76 4.82 18.05
CA ILE A 96 -1.56 3.54 18.73
C ILE A 96 -1.08 2.50 17.72
N GLU A 97 -0.01 1.79 18.04
CA GLU A 97 0.51 0.71 17.22
C GLU A 97 -0.26 -0.59 17.41
N TYR A 98 -0.48 -1.28 16.29
CA TYR A 98 -1.01 -2.62 16.22
C TYR A 98 -0.01 -3.56 15.55
N ALA A 99 -0.08 -4.83 15.90
CA ALA A 99 0.58 -5.93 15.21
C ALA A 99 -0.44 -6.99 14.81
N GLN A 100 -0.12 -7.77 13.79
CA GLN A 100 -0.89 -8.96 13.40
C GLN A 100 0.00 -10.20 13.50
N GLU A 101 -0.62 -11.38 13.52
CA GLU A 101 0.10 -12.64 13.39
C GLU A 101 0.19 -13.07 11.91
N GLY A 102 1.34 -13.61 11.52
CA GLY A 102 1.57 -14.10 10.17
C GLY A 102 1.95 -13.02 9.16
N VAL A 103 1.97 -13.39 7.89
CA VAL A 103 2.36 -12.52 6.77
C VAL A 103 1.31 -12.61 5.67
N SER A 104 0.67 -11.48 5.36
CA SER A 104 -0.34 -11.43 4.30
C SER A 104 0.30 -11.56 2.90
N LEU A 105 -0.52 -11.89 1.89
CA LEU A 105 -0.07 -11.90 0.49
C LEU A 105 0.45 -10.52 0.07
N THR A 106 -0.22 -9.45 0.52
CA THR A 106 0.16 -8.08 0.22
C THR A 106 1.50 -7.72 0.86
N GLU A 107 1.77 -8.17 2.09
CA GLU A 107 3.07 -8.01 2.72
C GLU A 107 4.18 -8.76 2.00
N ARG A 108 3.93 -10.03 1.64
CA ARG A 108 4.90 -10.81 0.85
C ARG A 108 5.19 -10.16 -0.50
N TYR A 109 4.21 -9.49 -1.09
CA TYR A 109 4.37 -8.77 -2.35
C TYR A 109 5.21 -7.50 -2.16
N PHE A 110 4.86 -6.66 -1.19
CA PHE A 110 5.61 -5.42 -0.92
C PHE A 110 7.01 -5.67 -0.35
N SER A 111 7.26 -6.82 0.29
CA SER A 111 8.61 -7.19 0.72
C SER A 111 9.57 -7.43 -0.46
N LYS A 112 9.06 -7.78 -1.66
CA LYS A 112 9.88 -7.84 -2.89
C LYS A 112 10.45 -6.47 -3.29
N MET A 113 9.81 -5.38 -2.86
CA MET A 113 10.30 -4.01 -3.00
C MET A 113 11.31 -3.62 -1.91
N GLY A 114 11.60 -4.51 -0.96
CA GLY A 114 12.41 -4.21 0.23
C GLY A 114 11.64 -3.46 1.33
N LEU A 115 10.31 -3.42 1.25
CA LEU A 115 9.48 -2.71 2.22
C LEU A 115 9.12 -3.60 3.42
N GLN A 116 9.14 -2.98 4.59
CA GLN A 116 8.59 -3.51 5.84
C GLN A 116 7.23 -2.86 6.09
N VAL A 117 6.41 -3.45 6.98
CA VAL A 117 5.10 -2.90 7.36
C VAL A 117 5.02 -2.65 8.86
N ARG A 118 4.33 -1.57 9.25
CA ARG A 118 3.83 -1.35 10.61
C ARG A 118 2.40 -0.84 10.55
N TYR A 119 1.63 -1.11 11.60
CA TYR A 119 0.21 -0.74 11.64
C TYR A 119 -0.02 0.27 12.75
N PHE A 120 -0.62 1.41 12.40
CA PHE A 120 -0.90 2.45 13.36
C PHE A 120 -2.32 2.99 13.18
N MET A 121 -3.01 3.24 14.28
CA MET A 121 -4.29 3.92 14.29
C MET A 121 -4.08 5.36 14.75
N PRO A 122 -4.11 6.35 13.83
CA PRO A 122 -3.97 7.76 14.17
C PRO A 122 -5.03 8.22 15.16
N LYS A 123 -4.67 9.23 15.94
CA LYS A 123 -5.61 9.83 16.90
C LYS A 123 -6.84 10.36 16.15
N ASN A 124 -8.03 10.04 16.66
CA ASN A 124 -9.34 10.36 16.08
C ASN A 124 -9.71 9.57 14.80
N SER A 125 -8.87 8.66 14.34
CA SER A 125 -9.28 7.60 13.41
C SER A 125 -9.89 6.44 14.19
N VAL A 126 -10.63 5.58 13.49
CA VAL A 126 -11.38 4.47 14.11
C VAL A 126 -10.80 3.08 13.78
N ALA A 127 -9.80 3.00 12.89
CA ALA A 127 -9.15 1.75 12.52
C ALA A 127 -7.66 1.98 12.17
N PRO A 128 -6.79 0.98 12.37
CA PRO A 128 -5.38 1.07 11.99
C PRO A 128 -5.20 1.12 10.47
N LEU A 129 -4.14 1.79 10.04
CA LEU A 129 -3.63 1.84 8.66
C LEU A 129 -2.31 1.07 8.59
N ALA A 130 -2.05 0.44 7.44
CA ALA A 130 -0.78 -0.24 7.16
C ALA A 130 0.19 0.73 6.49
N PHE A 131 1.38 0.91 7.07
CA PHE A 131 2.45 1.76 6.55
C PHE A 131 3.59 0.89 6.06
N TYR A 132 3.82 0.90 4.74
CA TYR A 132 4.94 0.22 4.10
C TYR A 132 6.08 1.20 3.84
N PHE A 133 7.28 0.86 4.28
CA PHE A 133 8.44 1.76 4.25
C PHE A 133 9.77 0.98 4.19
N THR A 134 10.84 1.69 3.85
CA THR A 134 12.23 1.26 4.10
C THR A 134 12.82 2.08 5.25
N GLY A 135 13.81 1.55 5.96
CA GLY A 135 14.50 2.26 7.05
C GLY A 135 13.67 2.24 8.33
N ASP A 136 13.59 3.37 9.03
CA ASP A 136 12.82 3.53 10.26
C ASP A 136 11.69 4.57 10.08
N LEU A 137 10.44 4.08 10.06
CA LEU A 137 9.25 4.91 9.91
C LEU A 137 9.15 6.02 10.97
N LEU A 138 9.64 5.79 12.19
CA LEU A 138 9.44 6.69 13.32
C LEU A 138 10.48 7.81 13.37
N SER A 139 11.69 7.57 12.87
CA SER A 139 12.78 8.55 12.90
C SER A 139 13.04 9.23 11.57
N ASP A 140 12.83 8.54 10.45
CA ASP A 140 13.29 9.01 9.14
C ASP A 140 12.33 10.06 8.52
N TYR A 141 11.12 10.14 9.05
CA TYR A 141 10.05 11.01 8.56
C TYR A 141 9.63 12.01 9.63
N THR A 142 9.43 13.25 9.20
CA THR A 142 8.95 14.34 10.04
C THR A 142 7.46 14.14 10.36
N SER A 143 7.01 14.75 11.45
CA SER A 143 5.59 14.78 11.80
C SER A 143 4.70 15.28 10.67
N LEU A 144 5.14 16.29 9.92
CA LEU A 144 4.36 16.87 8.82
C LEU A 144 4.21 15.90 7.63
N GLU A 145 5.25 15.15 7.31
CA GLU A 145 5.22 14.11 6.27
C GLU A 145 4.24 13.01 6.65
N LEU A 146 4.29 12.52 7.89
CA LEU A 146 3.38 11.48 8.38
C LEU A 146 1.92 11.96 8.46
N ILE A 147 1.68 13.21 8.91
CA ILE A 147 0.35 13.82 8.90
C ILE A 147 -0.21 13.91 7.48
N ALA A 148 0.61 14.28 6.49
CA ALA A 148 0.17 14.36 5.10
C ALA A 148 -0.29 12.99 4.58
N THR A 149 0.48 11.94 4.84
CA THR A 149 0.12 10.56 4.48
C THR A 149 -1.19 10.11 5.12
N ILE A 150 -1.31 10.32 6.44
CA ILE A 150 -2.53 9.97 7.18
C ILE A 150 -3.73 10.73 6.62
N SER A 151 -3.61 12.04 6.44
CA SER A 151 -4.72 12.91 6.03
C SER A 151 -5.28 12.51 4.67
N THR A 152 -4.42 12.12 3.73
CA THR A 152 -4.86 11.60 2.41
C THR A 152 -5.50 10.23 2.54
N MET A 153 -4.86 9.29 3.24
CA MET A 153 -5.35 7.91 3.31
C MET A 153 -6.63 7.80 4.14
N GLU A 154 -6.71 8.46 5.27
CA GLU A 154 -7.90 8.45 6.14
C GLU A 154 -9.13 9.01 5.40
N THR A 155 -8.98 10.15 4.73
CA THR A 155 -10.06 10.75 3.95
C THR A 155 -10.52 9.81 2.83
N PHE A 156 -9.57 9.25 2.07
CA PHE A 156 -9.87 8.29 1.02
C PHE A 156 -10.60 7.06 1.58
N GLN A 157 -10.12 6.50 2.69
CA GLN A 157 -10.69 5.28 3.26
C GLN A 157 -12.06 5.50 3.91
N LYS A 158 -12.36 6.68 4.46
CA LYS A 158 -13.72 7.04 4.91
C LYS A 158 -14.74 6.99 3.78
N ILE A 159 -14.31 7.31 2.55
CA ILE A 159 -15.13 7.23 1.34
C ILE A 159 -15.13 5.80 0.77
N TYR A 160 -13.97 5.18 0.68
CA TYR A 160 -13.78 3.90 0.00
C TYR A 160 -14.24 2.69 0.83
N ARG A 161 -14.01 2.70 2.14
CA ARG A 161 -14.30 1.64 3.13
C ARG A 161 -14.88 2.22 4.43
N PRO A 162 -16.02 2.93 4.38
CA PRO A 162 -16.67 3.47 5.58
C PRO A 162 -16.97 2.42 6.64
N GLU A 163 -17.19 1.16 6.26
CA GLU A 163 -17.43 0.04 7.17
C GLU A 163 -16.26 -0.18 8.16
N ILE A 164 -15.05 0.22 7.76
CA ILE A 164 -13.83 0.11 8.57
C ILE A 164 -13.43 1.48 9.12
N TYR A 165 -13.35 2.51 8.26
CA TYR A 165 -12.72 3.80 8.60
C TYR A 165 -13.70 4.93 8.93
N ASN A 166 -14.99 4.69 8.76
CA ASN A 166 -16.06 5.59 9.21
C ASN A 166 -17.07 4.86 10.10
N ALA A 167 -16.62 3.78 10.77
CA ALA A 167 -17.35 3.09 11.81
C ALA A 167 -17.61 4.00 13.01
N ASN A 168 -18.73 3.82 13.71
CA ASN A 168 -19.07 4.66 14.85
C ASN A 168 -18.35 4.25 16.16
N SER A 169 -17.63 3.13 16.13
CA SER A 169 -16.82 2.63 17.24
C SER A 169 -15.35 2.45 16.81
N PRO A 170 -14.37 2.91 17.61
CA PRO A 170 -12.97 2.73 17.30
C PRO A 170 -12.48 1.30 17.57
N ALA A 171 -11.44 0.87 16.85
CA ALA A 171 -10.75 -0.38 17.06
C ALA A 171 -10.27 -0.53 18.52
N GLY A 172 -10.58 -1.68 19.13
CA GLY A 172 -10.26 -2.00 20.51
C GLY A 172 -8.86 -2.59 20.71
N GLN A 173 -8.66 -3.33 21.80
CA GLN A 173 -7.40 -4.04 22.08
C GLN A 173 -7.09 -5.10 21.01
N TYR A 174 -8.12 -5.78 20.52
CA TYR A 174 -8.10 -6.69 19.38
C TYR A 174 -9.10 -6.17 18.35
N TYR A 175 -8.72 -6.21 17.08
CA TYR A 175 -9.51 -5.65 15.99
C TYR A 175 -9.36 -6.49 14.74
N GLN A 176 -10.49 -6.97 14.20
CA GLN A 176 -10.57 -7.56 12.88
C GLN A 176 -11.49 -6.67 12.03
N PRO A 177 -10.98 -6.06 10.94
CA PRO A 177 -11.81 -5.24 10.07
C PRO A 177 -12.95 -6.07 9.46
N ASN A 178 -14.14 -5.49 9.34
CA ASN A 178 -15.31 -6.17 8.79
C ASN A 178 -15.97 -5.32 7.69
N LEU A 179 -15.95 -5.82 6.46
CA LEU A 179 -16.54 -5.15 5.29
C LEU A 179 -18.07 -5.18 5.25
N SER A 180 -18.70 -5.90 6.19
CA SER A 180 -20.16 -5.96 6.37
C SER A 180 -20.60 -5.34 7.71
N HIS A 181 -19.73 -4.55 8.36
CA HIS A 181 -20.08 -3.89 9.60
C HIS A 181 -21.16 -2.82 9.37
N LEU A 182 -22.31 -2.95 10.03
CA LEU A 182 -23.47 -2.08 9.80
C LEU A 182 -23.40 -0.75 10.57
N ASP A 183 -22.65 -0.70 11.67
CA ASP A 183 -22.55 0.49 12.53
C ASP A 183 -21.47 1.46 12.02
N HIS A 184 -21.76 2.07 10.87
CA HIS A 184 -20.91 3.08 10.25
C HIS A 184 -21.72 4.21 9.65
N SER A 185 -21.06 5.32 9.41
CA SER A 185 -21.64 6.48 8.73
C SER A 185 -21.21 6.49 7.26
N LEU A 186 -22.12 6.83 6.35
CA LEU A 186 -21.78 7.09 4.95
C LEU A 186 -21.45 8.56 4.73
N THR A 187 -20.51 8.83 3.83
CA THR A 187 -20.26 10.19 3.36
C THR A 187 -21.28 10.57 2.28
N LYS A 188 -21.36 11.87 1.94
CA LYS A 188 -22.16 12.33 0.77
C LYS A 188 -21.48 12.03 -0.57
N ILE A 189 -20.28 11.44 -0.57
CA ILE A 189 -19.51 11.09 -1.75
C ILE A 189 -19.74 9.60 -2.01
N VAL A 190 -20.28 9.29 -3.19
CA VAL A 190 -20.44 7.91 -3.64
C VAL A 190 -19.15 7.48 -4.34
N TYR A 191 -18.63 6.32 -3.95
CA TYR A 191 -17.48 5.70 -4.60
C TYR A 191 -17.93 4.41 -5.29
N ASP A 192 -17.81 4.37 -6.61
CA ASP A 192 -18.16 3.20 -7.40
C ASP A 192 -17.06 2.13 -7.29
N ARG A 193 -17.30 1.14 -6.43
CA ARG A 193 -16.37 0.02 -6.19
C ARG A 193 -16.38 -0.99 -7.33
N GLU A 194 -17.49 -1.11 -8.07
CA GLU A 194 -17.60 -2.00 -9.22
C GLU A 194 -16.78 -1.43 -10.38
N GLU A 195 -16.98 -0.15 -10.70
CA GLU A 195 -16.16 0.57 -11.68
C GLU A 195 -14.68 0.53 -11.31
N ARG A 196 -14.31 0.79 -10.04
CA ARG A 196 -12.91 0.69 -9.60
C ARG A 196 -12.30 -0.68 -9.84
N SER A 197 -13.09 -1.75 -9.65
CA SER A 197 -12.66 -3.14 -9.87
C SER A 197 -12.48 -3.44 -11.35
N LEU A 198 -13.40 -2.99 -12.19
CA LEU A 198 -13.28 -3.08 -13.66
C LEU A 198 -12.05 -2.33 -14.17
N LEU A 199 -11.83 -1.10 -13.68
CA LEU A 199 -10.67 -0.29 -14.05
C LEU A 199 -9.34 -0.95 -13.62
N ALA A 200 -9.30 -1.66 -12.49
CA ALA A 200 -8.10 -2.41 -12.09
C ALA A 200 -7.78 -3.53 -13.10
N ILE A 201 -8.80 -4.26 -13.55
CA ILE A 201 -8.66 -5.34 -14.55
C ILE A 201 -8.22 -4.76 -15.89
N GLU A 202 -8.87 -3.70 -16.37
CA GLU A 202 -8.55 -3.06 -17.65
C GLU A 202 -7.14 -2.46 -17.63
N GLN A 203 -6.73 -1.82 -16.53
CA GLN A 203 -5.34 -1.34 -16.37
C GLN A 203 -4.34 -2.51 -16.35
N GLY A 204 -4.68 -3.62 -15.69
CA GLY A 204 -3.87 -4.83 -15.67
C GLY A 204 -3.69 -5.44 -17.06
N LYS A 205 -4.76 -5.55 -17.85
CA LYS A 205 -4.73 -6.03 -19.23
C LYS A 205 -3.97 -5.09 -20.16
N PHE A 206 -4.16 -3.78 -20.00
CA PHE A 206 -3.39 -2.77 -20.74
C PHE A 206 -1.90 -2.93 -20.49
N THR A 207 -1.51 -3.08 -19.22
CA THR A 207 -0.12 -3.34 -18.82
C THR A 207 0.39 -4.66 -19.40
N GLN A 208 -0.42 -5.72 -19.37
CA GLN A 208 -0.08 -7.00 -19.99
C GLN A 208 0.22 -6.83 -21.48
N GLN A 209 -0.66 -6.17 -22.22
CA GLN A 209 -0.59 -6.05 -23.68
C GLN A 209 0.55 -5.13 -24.13
N HIS A 210 0.77 -4.02 -23.44
CA HIS A 210 1.65 -2.96 -23.92
C HIS A 210 3.02 -2.93 -23.23
N PHE A 211 3.17 -3.59 -22.08
CA PHE A 211 4.42 -3.59 -21.33
C PHE A 211 4.95 -5.01 -21.10
N ILE A 212 4.15 -5.91 -20.54
CA ILE A 212 4.62 -7.25 -20.16
C ILE A 212 4.88 -8.12 -21.39
N ASN A 213 3.88 -8.33 -22.25
CA ASN A 213 3.99 -9.25 -23.39
C ASN A 213 5.05 -8.82 -24.42
N PRO A 214 5.14 -7.54 -24.85
CA PRO A 214 6.10 -7.14 -25.87
C PRO A 214 7.56 -7.25 -25.40
N HIS A 215 7.79 -7.17 -24.08
CA HIS A 215 9.13 -7.14 -23.49
C HIS A 215 9.41 -8.34 -22.59
N LYS A 216 8.59 -9.40 -22.63
CA LYS A 216 8.60 -10.49 -21.65
C LYS A 216 10.00 -11.06 -21.40
N THR A 217 10.67 -11.52 -22.45
CA THR A 217 12.02 -12.12 -22.33
C THR A 217 13.04 -11.13 -21.78
N LEU A 218 12.97 -9.85 -22.19
CA LEU A 218 13.86 -8.80 -21.71
C LEU A 218 13.62 -8.53 -20.21
N LEU A 219 12.35 -8.38 -19.81
CA LEU A 219 11.97 -8.12 -18.41
C LEU A 219 12.35 -9.29 -17.51
N GLU A 220 12.16 -10.52 -17.95
CA GLU A 220 12.56 -11.74 -17.21
C GLU A 220 14.08 -11.80 -17.02
N GLN A 221 14.86 -11.60 -18.09
CA GLN A 221 16.32 -11.59 -18.02
C GLN A 221 16.86 -10.45 -17.14
N TRP A 222 16.31 -9.25 -17.32
CA TRP A 222 16.69 -8.08 -16.52
C TRP A 222 16.39 -8.31 -15.03
N SER A 223 15.18 -8.79 -14.71
CA SER A 223 14.76 -9.05 -13.34
C SER A 223 15.58 -10.16 -12.68
N ALA A 224 15.93 -11.22 -13.41
CA ALA A 224 16.79 -12.29 -12.91
C ALA A 224 18.21 -11.79 -12.59
N ASN A 225 18.76 -10.93 -13.46
CA ASN A 225 20.09 -10.34 -13.24
C ASN A 225 20.09 -9.33 -12.08
N PHE A 226 18.99 -8.61 -11.86
CA PHE A 226 18.86 -7.68 -10.73
C PHE A 226 18.97 -8.41 -9.38
N ALA A 227 18.46 -9.65 -9.29
CA ALA A 227 18.52 -10.44 -8.06
C ALA A 227 19.93 -10.94 -7.70
N LEU A 228 20.89 -10.88 -8.64
CA LEU A 228 22.28 -11.27 -8.45
C LEU A 228 23.19 -10.10 -8.05
N CYS A 229 22.66 -8.88 -8.02
CA CYS A 229 23.37 -7.64 -7.71
C CYS A 229 23.21 -7.21 -6.25
#